data_AF-A9PJ71-F1
#
_entry.id   AF-A9PJ71-F1
#
_cell.length_a   1.000
_cell.length_b   1.000
_cell.length_c   1.000
_cell.angle_alpha   90.00
_cell.angle_beta   90.00
_cell.angle_gamma   90.00
#
_symmetry.space_group_name_H-M   'P 1'
#
loop_
_entity.id
_entity.type
_entity.pdbx_description
1 polymer ?
#
loop_
_entity_poly.entity_id
_entity_poly.type
_entity_poly.pdbx_seq_one_letter_code
_entity_poly.pdbx_strand_id
1 'polypeptide(L)'
;MLKGRKISGRGETVAANYAFGPLEDDVIIKHRLLTRTTTTRGEPPLKKLQKKFASYVSEIEKDEDNYNDCVKLSKAFLQELSTFEIPLLKSKAVIDSNVREKENFNELKDDINRQILQAQADIEDLKKQLEESKIERQHKEECEAIRKLIATQPPRSLMQKVITDLEKEIAALEAENTASSRLLELRKKQFVLLLHVVDELQNTIEEDEKNLIEEMRVATEEQKNGMEDAGGVSEAMAVD
;
A
#
# COMPACT_ATOMS: atom_id res chain seq x y z
N MET A 1 -64.71 20.97 -37.91
CA MET A 1 -65.76 20.36 -37.07
C MET A 1 -65.16 19.21 -36.27
N LEU A 2 -64.91 19.41 -34.97
CA LEU A 2 -64.43 18.38 -34.04
C LEU A 2 -65.64 17.92 -33.21
N LYS A 3 -66.07 16.67 -33.39
CA LYS A 3 -67.24 16.11 -32.68
C LYS A 3 -66.74 15.26 -31.51
N GLY A 4 -66.66 15.88 -30.34
CA GLY A 4 -66.31 15.22 -29.08
C GLY A 4 -67.37 14.19 -28.67
N ARG A 5 -66.94 12.96 -28.39
CA ARG A 5 -67.77 11.85 -27.93
C ARG A 5 -67.91 11.95 -26.41
N LYS A 6 -69.12 12.27 -25.93
CA LYS A 6 -69.50 12.18 -24.51
C LYS A 6 -69.50 10.70 -24.09
N ILE A 7 -68.66 10.34 -23.12
CA ILE A 7 -68.70 9.04 -22.46
C ILE A 7 -69.41 9.27 -21.13
N SER A 8 -70.61 8.72 -20.99
CA SER A 8 -71.42 8.80 -19.77
C SER A 8 -70.86 7.82 -18.75
N GLY A 9 -70.19 8.33 -17.72
CA GLY A 9 -69.74 7.54 -16.57
C GLY A 9 -70.92 7.21 -15.68
N ARG A 10 -71.51 6.03 -15.88
CA ARG A 10 -72.44 5.43 -14.91
C ARG A 10 -71.61 4.50 -14.01
N GLY A 11 -70.95 5.10 -13.02
CA GLY A 11 -70.30 4.39 -11.93
C GLY A 11 -71.37 3.83 -10.99
N GLU A 12 -72.01 2.73 -11.39
CA GLU A 12 -72.66 1.84 -10.43
C GLU A 12 -71.57 0.94 -9.85
N THR A 13 -70.95 1.39 -8.77
CA THR A 13 -70.22 0.49 -7.87
C THR A 13 -71.26 -0.46 -7.29
N VAL A 14 -71.46 -1.59 -7.95
CA VAL A 14 -72.08 -2.76 -7.33
C VAL A 14 -71.13 -3.16 -6.20
N ALA A 15 -71.36 -2.59 -5.02
CA ALA A 15 -70.75 -3.06 -3.80
C ALA A 15 -71.21 -4.51 -3.66
N ALA A 16 -70.34 -5.45 -4.03
CA ALA A 16 -70.53 -6.84 -3.69
C ALA A 16 -70.62 -6.87 -2.16
N ASN A 17 -71.82 -7.18 -1.65
CA ASN A 17 -72.05 -7.41 -0.23
C ASN A 17 -71.26 -8.67 0.16
N TYR A 18 -69.97 -8.51 0.44
CA TYR A 18 -69.17 -9.53 1.10
C TYR A 18 -69.67 -9.61 2.54
N ALA A 19 -70.01 -10.82 2.98
CA ALA A 19 -70.50 -11.07 4.33
C ALA A 19 -69.40 -10.88 5.40
N PHE A 20 -68.13 -10.78 4.99
CA PHE A 20 -66.95 -10.58 5.83
C PHE A 20 -65.97 -9.58 5.19
N GLY A 21 -65.01 -9.07 5.97
CA GLY A 21 -64.00 -8.14 5.46
C GLY A 21 -62.98 -8.82 4.53
N PRO A 22 -62.31 -8.09 3.61
CA PRO A 22 -61.44 -8.68 2.58
C PRO A 22 -60.32 -9.60 3.13
N LEU A 23 -59.74 -9.24 4.28
CA LEU A 23 -58.67 -10.02 4.92
C LEU A 23 -59.19 -11.31 5.58
N GLU A 24 -60.41 -11.27 6.10
CA GLU A 24 -61.07 -12.44 6.71
C GLU A 24 -61.58 -13.38 5.61
N ASP A 25 -62.11 -12.82 4.52
CA ASP A 25 -62.52 -13.55 3.34
C ASP A 25 -61.35 -14.31 2.72
N ASP A 26 -60.16 -13.73 2.60
CA ASP A 26 -58.98 -14.43 2.07
C ASP A 26 -58.58 -15.64 2.93
N VAL A 27 -58.67 -15.51 4.26
CA VAL A 27 -58.41 -16.63 5.18
C VAL A 27 -59.46 -17.73 5.01
N ILE A 28 -60.74 -17.34 4.91
CA ILE A 28 -61.86 -18.26 4.70
C ILE A 28 -61.74 -18.98 3.35
N ILE A 29 -61.45 -18.24 2.27
CA ILE A 29 -61.26 -18.74 0.91
C ILE A 29 -60.06 -19.69 0.87
N LYS A 30 -58.93 -19.31 1.47
CA LYS A 30 -57.74 -20.15 1.60
C LYS A 30 -58.06 -21.44 2.35
N HIS A 31 -58.74 -21.37 3.48
CA HIS A 31 -59.12 -22.53 4.27
C HIS A 31 -60.05 -23.46 3.48
N ARG A 32 -61.01 -22.89 2.76
CA ARG A 32 -61.98 -23.59 1.91
C ARG A 32 -61.31 -24.31 0.72
N LEU A 33 -60.31 -23.68 0.09
CA LEU A 33 -59.48 -24.26 -0.98
C LEU A 33 -58.56 -25.38 -0.47
N LEU A 34 -57.89 -25.16 0.67
CA LEU A 34 -56.95 -26.11 1.26
C LEU A 34 -57.63 -27.37 1.80
N THR A 35 -58.80 -27.22 2.43
CA THR A 35 -59.55 -28.33 3.03
C THR A 35 -60.46 -29.05 2.03
N ARG A 36 -60.64 -28.50 0.82
CA ARG A 36 -61.60 -28.99 -0.18
C ARG A 36 -63.02 -29.16 0.38
N THR A 37 -63.36 -28.41 1.42
CA THR A 37 -64.69 -28.44 2.06
C THR A 37 -65.79 -27.98 1.10
N THR A 38 -65.43 -27.31 0.00
CA THR A 38 -66.33 -27.09 -1.14
C THR A 38 -65.64 -27.39 -2.46
N THR A 39 -66.31 -28.17 -3.30
CA THR A 39 -65.88 -28.42 -4.67
C THR A 39 -66.34 -27.27 -5.57
N THR A 40 -65.52 -26.88 -6.55
CA THR A 40 -65.84 -25.82 -7.54
C THR A 40 -66.93 -26.26 -8.55
N ARG A 41 -67.20 -27.56 -8.66
CA ARG A 41 -68.22 -28.14 -9.55
C ARG A 41 -68.90 -29.36 -8.92
N GLY A 42 -70.07 -29.17 -8.31
CA GLY A 42 -70.83 -30.23 -7.63
C GLY A 42 -71.24 -29.87 -6.20
N GLU A 43 -71.96 -30.77 -5.54
CA GLU A 43 -72.37 -30.58 -4.15
C GLU A 43 -71.16 -30.68 -3.18
N PRO A 44 -71.02 -29.77 -2.19
CA PRO A 44 -69.97 -29.85 -1.20
C PRO A 44 -69.97 -31.21 -0.47
N PRO A 45 -68.80 -31.86 -0.28
CA PRO A 45 -68.73 -33.19 0.35
C PRO A 45 -69.44 -33.27 1.70
N LEU A 46 -69.30 -32.25 2.55
CA LEU A 46 -69.98 -32.17 3.84
C LEU A 46 -71.51 -32.09 3.70
N LYS A 47 -72.00 -31.33 2.72
CA LYS A 47 -73.43 -31.17 2.45
C LYS A 47 -74.04 -32.46 1.90
N LYS A 48 -73.29 -33.18 1.05
CA LYS A 48 -73.67 -34.49 0.52
C LYS A 48 -73.76 -35.54 1.63
N LEU A 49 -72.79 -35.56 2.54
CA LEU A 49 -72.79 -36.40 3.74
C LEU A 49 -74.00 -36.08 4.64
N GLN A 50 -74.23 -34.79 4.91
CA GLN A 50 -75.37 -34.32 5.72
C GLN A 50 -76.72 -34.76 5.12
N LYS A 51 -76.89 -34.67 3.80
CA LYS A 51 -78.11 -35.16 3.13
C LYS A 51 -78.30 -36.67 3.31
N LYS A 52 -77.25 -37.47 3.14
CA LYS A 52 -77.31 -38.94 3.33
C LYS A 52 -77.64 -39.30 4.78
N PHE A 53 -77.08 -38.58 5.75
CA PHE A 53 -77.42 -38.70 7.16
C PHE A 53 -78.90 -38.39 7.41
N ALA A 54 -79.38 -37.23 6.97
CA ALA A 54 -80.77 -36.81 7.15
C ALA A 54 -81.75 -37.79 6.51
N SER A 55 -81.47 -38.28 5.29
CA SER A 55 -82.30 -39.30 4.64
C SER A 55 -82.36 -40.61 5.42
N TYR A 56 -81.25 -41.04 6.02
CA TYR A 56 -81.23 -42.24 6.86
C TYR A 56 -82.04 -42.06 8.15
N VAL A 57 -81.87 -40.94 8.85
CA VAL A 57 -82.61 -40.61 10.07
C VAL A 57 -84.12 -40.51 9.80
N SER A 58 -84.51 -39.79 8.75
CA SER A 58 -85.93 -39.64 8.38
C SER A 58 -86.57 -40.95 7.94
N GLU A 59 -85.83 -41.95 7.45
CA GLU A 59 -86.39 -43.26 7.13
C GLU A 59 -86.58 -44.12 8.38
N ILE A 60 -85.71 -43.98 9.39
CA ILE A 60 -85.89 -44.63 10.69
C ILE A 60 -87.10 -44.08 11.43
N GLU A 61 -87.37 -42.77 11.32
CA GLU A 61 -88.46 -42.09 12.02
C GLU A 61 -89.87 -42.43 11.49
N LYS A 62 -89.99 -43.12 10.34
CA LYS A 62 -91.30 -43.40 9.71
C LYS A 62 -92.13 -44.47 10.41
N ASP A 63 -91.57 -45.23 11.36
CA ASP A 63 -92.27 -46.27 12.14
C ASP A 63 -93.04 -47.31 11.28
N GLU A 64 -92.58 -47.50 10.04
CA GLU A 64 -93.06 -48.48 9.06
C GLU A 64 -92.09 -49.69 9.00
N ASP A 65 -92.56 -50.86 8.52
CA ASP A 65 -91.77 -52.09 8.32
C ASP A 65 -90.75 -51.98 7.15
N ASN A 66 -89.92 -50.93 7.14
CA ASN A 66 -89.01 -50.53 6.06
C ASN A 66 -87.53 -50.91 6.34
N TYR A 67 -87.31 -52.02 7.06
CA TYR A 67 -85.96 -52.46 7.50
C TYR A 67 -84.92 -52.52 6.36
N ASN A 68 -85.33 -52.98 5.18
CA ASN A 68 -84.43 -53.13 4.04
C ASN A 68 -83.89 -51.77 3.54
N ASP A 69 -84.74 -50.74 3.56
CA ASP A 69 -84.38 -49.40 3.08
C ASP A 69 -83.56 -48.63 4.12
N CYS A 70 -83.83 -48.82 5.41
CA CYS A 70 -82.96 -48.36 6.50
C CYS A 70 -81.54 -48.93 6.37
N VAL A 71 -81.39 -50.23 6.08
CA VAL A 71 -80.07 -50.87 5.88
C VAL A 71 -79.36 -50.32 4.65
N LYS A 72 -80.06 -50.09 3.53
CA LYS A 72 -79.48 -49.48 2.32
C LYS A 72 -78.98 -48.06 2.58
N LEU A 73 -79.80 -47.23 3.24
CA LEU A 73 -79.46 -45.84 3.54
C LEU A 73 -78.31 -45.74 4.55
N SER A 74 -78.25 -46.63 5.54
CA SER A 74 -77.11 -46.74 6.47
C SER A 74 -75.80 -47.05 5.74
N LYS A 75 -75.81 -48.05 4.84
CA LYS A 75 -74.63 -48.38 4.02
C LYS A 75 -74.20 -47.23 3.13
N ALA A 76 -75.16 -46.52 2.51
CA ALA A 76 -74.87 -45.36 1.68
C ALA A 76 -74.29 -44.17 2.48
N PHE A 77 -74.75 -43.96 3.72
CA PHE A 77 -74.18 -42.95 4.62
C PHE A 77 -72.75 -43.31 5.03
N LEU A 78 -72.49 -44.56 5.44
CA LEU A 78 -71.14 -45.02 5.80
C LEU A 78 -70.16 -44.90 4.63
N GLN A 79 -70.58 -45.25 3.41
CA GLN A 79 -69.75 -45.10 2.22
C GLN A 79 -69.41 -43.62 1.94
N GLU A 80 -70.37 -42.72 2.11
CA GLU A 80 -70.12 -41.28 1.95
C GLU A 80 -69.20 -40.74 3.05
N LEU A 81 -69.33 -41.24 4.28
CA LEU A 81 -68.46 -40.87 5.40
C LEU A 81 -67.00 -41.27 5.14
N SER A 82 -66.75 -42.52 4.70
CA SER A 82 -65.41 -42.96 4.31
C SER A 82 -64.85 -42.15 3.13
N THR A 83 -65.70 -41.77 2.18
CA THR A 83 -65.29 -40.92 1.05
C THR A 83 -64.91 -39.51 1.51
N PHE A 84 -65.61 -38.97 2.51
CA PHE A 84 -65.34 -37.66 3.11
C PHE A 84 -64.06 -37.65 3.96
N GLU A 85 -63.68 -38.78 4.55
CA GLU A 85 -62.48 -38.91 5.39
C GLU A 85 -61.17 -38.81 4.57
N ILE A 86 -61.14 -39.40 3.38
CA ILE A 86 -59.95 -39.41 2.49
C ILE A 86 -59.33 -38.02 2.26
N PRO A 87 -60.08 -36.97 1.84
CA PRO A 87 -59.50 -35.64 1.64
C PRO A 87 -59.01 -34.98 2.94
N LEU A 88 -59.60 -35.29 4.11
CA LEU A 88 -59.13 -34.78 5.40
C LEU A 88 -57.77 -35.37 5.76
N LEU A 89 -57.63 -36.69 5.62
CA LEU A 89 -56.35 -37.38 5.83
C LEU A 89 -55.27 -36.86 4.87
N LYS A 90 -55.63 -36.62 3.60
CA LYS A 90 -54.73 -36.00 2.63
C LYS A 90 -54.30 -34.59 3.07
N SER A 91 -55.24 -33.76 3.50
CA SER A 91 -54.95 -32.40 3.96
C SER A 91 -53.99 -32.41 5.15
N LYS A 92 -54.23 -33.29 6.13
CA LYS A 92 -53.31 -33.50 7.27
C LYS A 92 -51.91 -33.91 6.80
N ALA A 93 -51.79 -34.91 5.93
CA ALA A 93 -50.50 -35.37 5.42
C ALA A 93 -49.73 -34.26 4.68
N VAL A 94 -50.43 -33.40 3.91
CA VAL A 94 -49.84 -32.25 3.25
C VAL A 94 -49.36 -31.20 4.26
N ILE A 95 -50.16 -30.90 5.29
CA ILE A 95 -49.77 -29.96 6.35
C ILE A 95 -48.50 -30.48 7.06
N ASP A 96 -48.49 -31.75 7.46
CA ASP A 96 -47.34 -32.36 8.14
C ASP A 96 -46.09 -32.34 7.23
N SER A 97 -46.25 -32.55 5.93
CA SER A 97 -45.15 -32.43 4.95
C SER A 97 -44.62 -31.01 4.85
N ASN A 98 -45.50 -30.01 4.77
CA ASN A 98 -45.11 -28.61 4.67
C ASN A 98 -44.41 -28.12 5.94
N VAL A 99 -44.80 -28.60 7.12
CA VAL A 99 -44.13 -28.28 8.38
C VAL A 99 -42.69 -28.80 8.37
N ARG A 100 -42.48 -30.07 8.00
CA ARG A 100 -41.12 -30.64 7.86
C ARG A 100 -40.29 -29.89 6.82
N GLU A 101 -40.89 -29.56 5.68
CA GLU A 101 -40.18 -28.84 4.62
C GLU A 101 -39.79 -27.42 5.06
N LYS A 102 -40.66 -26.73 5.81
CA LYS A 102 -40.35 -25.43 6.41
C LYS A 102 -39.17 -25.52 7.39
N GLU A 103 -39.13 -26.56 8.22
CA GLU A 103 -38.02 -26.79 9.16
C GLU A 103 -36.71 -27.00 8.40
N ASN A 104 -36.69 -27.83 7.36
CA ASN A 104 -35.53 -28.03 6.49
C ASN A 104 -35.06 -26.72 5.84
N PHE A 105 -35.98 -25.85 5.39
CA PHE A 105 -35.60 -24.56 4.82
C PHE A 105 -35.01 -23.60 5.85
N ASN A 106 -35.44 -23.66 7.12
CA ASN A 106 -34.84 -22.87 8.17
C ASN A 106 -33.40 -23.33 8.46
N GLU A 107 -33.17 -24.65 8.56
CA GLU A 107 -31.83 -25.21 8.74
C GLU A 107 -30.90 -24.83 7.58
N LEU A 108 -31.37 -24.97 6.34
CA LEU A 108 -30.60 -24.59 5.16
C LEU A 108 -30.26 -23.09 5.15
N LYS A 109 -31.22 -22.24 5.56
CA LYS A 109 -30.99 -20.79 5.68
C LYS A 109 -29.90 -20.49 6.71
N ASP A 110 -29.94 -21.15 7.86
CA ASP A 110 -28.94 -20.94 8.92
C ASP A 110 -27.56 -21.42 8.49
N ASP A 111 -27.48 -22.54 7.76
CA ASP A 111 -26.25 -23.05 7.16
C ASP A 111 -25.65 -22.10 6.11
N ILE A 112 -26.49 -21.55 5.24
CA ILE A 112 -26.06 -20.55 4.25
C ILE A 112 -25.54 -19.29 4.97
N ASN A 113 -26.25 -18.81 6.00
CA ASN A 113 -25.80 -17.65 6.77
C ASN A 113 -24.44 -17.91 7.44
N ARG A 114 -24.23 -19.09 7.99
CA ARG A 114 -22.94 -19.49 8.57
C ARG A 114 -21.83 -19.48 7.51
N GLN A 115 -22.08 -20.00 6.30
CA GLN A 115 -21.11 -19.97 5.21
C GLN A 115 -20.80 -18.54 4.74
N ILE A 116 -21.81 -17.66 4.68
CA ILE A 116 -21.60 -16.25 4.34
C ILE A 116 -20.68 -15.58 5.37
N LEU A 117 -20.93 -15.78 6.66
CA LEU A 117 -20.09 -15.22 7.72
C LEU A 117 -18.66 -15.76 7.65
N GLN A 118 -18.49 -17.05 7.39
CA GLN A 118 -17.16 -17.65 7.20
C GLN A 118 -16.43 -17.03 6.00
N ALA A 119 -17.09 -16.93 4.85
CA ALA A 119 -16.49 -16.34 3.66
C ALA A 119 -16.13 -14.87 3.86
N GLN A 120 -16.92 -14.11 4.62
CA GLN A 120 -16.60 -12.73 4.99
C GLN A 120 -15.36 -12.64 5.87
N ALA A 121 -15.22 -13.55 6.85
CA ALA A 121 -14.02 -13.63 7.68
C ALA A 121 -12.78 -13.98 6.85
N ASP A 122 -12.88 -14.99 5.98
CA ASP A 122 -11.79 -15.41 5.09
C ASP A 122 -11.35 -14.28 4.15
N ILE A 123 -12.29 -13.49 3.62
CA ILE A 123 -11.99 -12.31 2.80
C ILE A 123 -11.17 -11.28 3.59
N GLU A 124 -11.53 -11.03 4.85
CA GLU A 124 -10.83 -10.04 5.68
C GLU A 124 -9.41 -10.51 6.02
N ASP A 125 -9.24 -11.78 6.36
CA ASP A 125 -7.93 -12.38 6.59
C ASP A 125 -7.05 -12.34 5.33
N LEU A 126 -7.62 -12.65 4.15
CA LEU A 126 -6.91 -12.58 2.88
C LEU A 126 -6.49 -11.14 2.53
N LYS A 127 -7.30 -10.12 2.83
CA LYS A 127 -6.91 -8.72 2.64
C LYS A 127 -5.72 -8.35 3.53
N LYS A 128 -5.71 -8.81 4.78
CA LYS A 128 -4.60 -8.56 5.70
C LYS A 128 -3.31 -9.20 5.19
N GLN A 129 -3.37 -10.47 4.79
CA GLN A 129 -2.22 -11.18 4.21
C GLN A 129 -1.73 -10.52 2.92
N LEU A 130 -2.65 -10.02 2.08
CA LEU A 130 -2.29 -9.29 0.87
C LEU A 130 -1.52 -8.01 1.20
N GLU A 131 -1.93 -7.26 2.22
CA GLU A 131 -1.23 -6.04 2.61
C GLU A 131 0.16 -6.33 3.19
N GLU A 132 0.28 -7.36 4.03
CA GLU A 132 1.57 -7.85 4.54
C GLU A 132 2.52 -8.26 3.39
N SER A 133 1.99 -8.97 2.39
CA SER A 133 2.75 -9.39 1.21
C SER A 133 3.21 -8.21 0.35
N LYS A 134 2.41 -7.15 0.21
CA LYS A 134 2.83 -5.93 -0.49
C LYS A 134 3.99 -5.24 0.21
N ILE A 135 3.94 -5.15 1.54
CA ILE A 135 5.02 -4.56 2.34
C ILE A 135 6.30 -5.38 2.15
N GLU A 136 6.22 -6.71 2.22
CA GLU A 136 7.38 -7.58 1.97
C GLU A 136 7.95 -7.39 0.56
N ARG A 137 7.09 -7.27 -0.45
CA ARG A 137 7.51 -7.00 -1.83
C ARG A 137 8.23 -5.66 -1.94
N GLN A 138 7.69 -4.61 -1.35
CA GLN A 138 8.31 -3.28 -1.35
C GLN A 138 9.70 -3.33 -0.71
N HIS A 139 9.85 -3.96 0.46
CA HIS A 139 11.15 -4.11 1.11
C HIS A 139 12.15 -4.89 0.23
N LYS A 140 11.70 -5.93 -0.50
CA LYS A 140 12.54 -6.67 -1.45
C LYS A 140 12.97 -5.79 -2.61
N GLU A 141 12.07 -5.00 -3.20
CA GLU A 141 12.36 -4.07 -4.29
C GLU A 141 13.36 -2.98 -3.86
N GLU A 142 13.17 -2.40 -2.67
CA GLU A 142 14.10 -1.42 -2.09
C GLU A 142 15.49 -2.03 -1.85
N CYS A 143 15.54 -3.24 -1.30
CA CYS A 143 16.80 -3.97 -1.10
C CYS A 143 17.49 -4.30 -2.42
N GLU A 144 16.74 -4.65 -3.47
CA GLU A 144 17.29 -4.89 -4.81
C GLU A 144 17.84 -3.60 -5.44
N ALA A 145 17.14 -2.48 -5.28
CA ALA A 145 17.62 -1.17 -5.74
C ALA A 145 18.94 -0.78 -5.09
N ILE A 146 19.04 -0.95 -3.76
CA ILE A 146 20.30 -0.72 -3.01
C ILE A 146 21.39 -1.68 -3.49
N ARG A 147 21.06 -2.96 -3.70
CA ARG A 147 22.03 -3.96 -4.21
C ARG A 147 22.58 -3.56 -5.58
N LYS A 148 21.73 -3.09 -6.50
CA LYS A 148 22.17 -2.59 -7.81
C LYS A 148 23.10 -1.39 -7.68
N LEU A 149 22.79 -0.45 -6.79
CA LEU A 149 23.65 0.71 -6.52
C LEU A 149 25.00 0.30 -5.91
N ILE A 150 25.02 -0.68 -5.01
CA ILE A 150 26.28 -1.20 -4.44
C ILE A 150 27.10 -1.91 -5.52
N ALA A 151 26.46 -2.65 -6.42
CA ALA A 151 27.15 -3.38 -7.48
C ALA A 151 27.85 -2.49 -8.52
N THR A 152 27.45 -1.22 -8.67
CA THR A 152 28.19 -0.27 -9.52
C THR A 152 29.47 0.24 -8.87
N GLN A 153 29.62 0.09 -7.56
CA GLN A 153 30.81 0.49 -6.83
C GLN A 153 31.88 -0.61 -6.87
N PRO A 154 33.17 -0.25 -6.98
CA PRO A 154 34.24 -1.24 -6.96
C PRO A 154 34.33 -1.96 -5.61
N PRO A 155 34.85 -3.20 -5.59
CA PRO A 155 35.08 -3.94 -4.35
C PRO A 155 35.89 -3.14 -3.33
N ARG A 156 35.41 -3.11 -2.08
CA ARG A 156 36.03 -2.35 -0.98
C ARG A 156 37.51 -2.71 -0.78
N SER A 157 37.88 -3.98 -0.97
CA SER A 157 39.26 -4.44 -0.87
C SER A 157 40.18 -3.82 -1.92
N LEU A 158 39.71 -3.65 -3.16
CA LEU A 158 40.46 -2.98 -4.22
C LEU A 158 40.62 -1.50 -3.90
N MET A 159 39.53 -0.84 -3.48
CA MET A 159 39.55 0.57 -3.10
C MET A 159 40.48 0.82 -1.91
N GLN A 160 40.47 -0.07 -0.91
CA GLN A 160 41.38 -0.01 0.24
C GLN A 160 42.84 -0.15 -0.18
N LYS A 161 43.14 -1.07 -1.12
CA LYS A 161 44.50 -1.25 -1.64
C LYS A 161 44.99 0.02 -2.34
N VAL A 162 44.16 0.61 -3.21
CA VAL A 162 44.48 1.87 -3.90
C VAL A 162 44.76 3.00 -2.89
N ILE A 163 43.95 3.12 -1.84
CA ILE A 163 44.20 4.09 -0.76
C ILE A 163 45.57 3.85 -0.13
N THR A 164 45.88 2.61 0.27
CA THR A 164 47.17 2.31 0.90
C THR A 164 48.37 2.51 -0.01
N ASP A 165 48.21 2.30 -1.32
CA ASP A 165 49.27 2.51 -2.30
C ASP A 165 49.50 4.01 -2.52
N LEU A 166 48.43 4.81 -2.63
CA LEU A 166 48.51 6.28 -2.72
C LEU A 166 49.11 6.91 -1.46
N GLU A 167 48.74 6.43 -0.27
CA GLU A 167 49.32 6.89 1.00
C GLU A 167 50.84 6.66 1.06
N LYS A 168 51.32 5.52 0.56
CA LYS A 168 52.76 5.24 0.45
C LYS A 168 53.46 6.15 -0.56
N GLU A 169 52.82 6.41 -1.70
CA GLU A 169 53.36 7.31 -2.73
C GLU A 169 53.49 8.74 -2.20
N ILE A 170 52.46 9.25 -1.50
CA ILE A 170 52.50 10.55 -0.84
C ILE A 170 53.66 10.62 0.15
N ALA A 171 53.79 9.61 1.03
CA ALA A 171 54.88 9.58 2.01
C ALA A 171 56.28 9.56 1.34
N ALA A 172 56.42 8.87 0.20
CA ALA A 172 57.66 8.83 -0.56
C ALA A 172 57.96 10.20 -1.20
N LEU A 173 56.97 10.84 -1.82
CA LEU A 173 57.11 12.18 -2.41
C LEU A 173 57.42 13.25 -1.36
N GLU A 174 56.81 13.18 -0.18
CA GLU A 174 57.14 14.05 0.94
C GLU A 174 58.59 13.86 1.40
N ALA A 175 59.05 12.61 1.51
CA ALA A 175 60.45 12.31 1.84
C ALA A 175 61.42 12.85 0.78
N GLU A 176 61.12 12.68 -0.51
CA GLU A 176 61.93 13.22 -1.60
C GLU A 176 61.94 14.76 -1.59
N ASN A 177 60.78 15.39 -1.43
CA ASN A 177 60.66 16.84 -1.37
C ASN A 177 61.43 17.43 -0.17
N THR A 178 61.37 16.77 1.00
CA THR A 178 62.16 17.19 2.16
C THR A 178 63.67 17.01 1.92
N ALA A 179 64.10 15.92 1.28
CA ALA A 179 65.50 15.70 0.92
C ALA A 179 66.00 16.75 -0.09
N SER A 180 65.20 17.05 -1.13
CA SER A 180 65.50 18.04 -2.15
C SER A 180 65.55 19.46 -1.55
N SER A 181 64.62 19.79 -0.66
CA SER A 181 64.62 21.06 0.08
C SER A 181 65.88 21.23 0.95
N ARG A 182 66.32 20.16 1.64
CA ARG A 182 67.58 20.18 2.40
C ARG A 182 68.80 20.37 1.49
N LEU A 183 68.82 19.72 0.33
CA LEU A 183 69.90 19.87 -0.64
C LEU A 183 69.95 21.30 -1.20
N LEU A 184 68.80 21.88 -1.54
CA LEU A 184 68.69 23.26 -2.01
C LEU A 184 69.24 24.24 -0.96
N GLU A 185 68.83 24.10 0.31
CA GLU A 185 69.35 24.92 1.40
C GLU A 185 70.86 24.77 1.59
N LEU A 186 71.40 23.55 1.46
CA LEU A 186 72.84 23.34 1.47
C LEU A 186 73.54 24.08 0.33
N ARG A 187 73.00 24.00 -0.90
CA ARG A 187 73.54 24.72 -2.07
C ARG A 187 73.47 26.23 -1.90
N LYS A 188 72.36 26.78 -1.37
CA LYS A 188 72.25 28.20 -1.03
C LYS A 188 73.37 28.62 -0.06
N LYS A 189 73.59 27.86 1.01
CA LYS A 189 74.68 28.12 1.97
C LYS A 189 76.05 28.09 1.31
N GLN A 190 76.31 27.12 0.42
CA GLN A 190 77.55 27.04 -0.36
C GLN A 190 77.75 28.24 -1.29
N PHE A 191 76.69 28.70 -1.97
CA PHE A 191 76.75 29.90 -2.82
C PHE A 191 77.01 31.17 -2.02
N VAL A 192 76.37 31.33 -0.86
CA VAL A 192 76.63 32.47 0.04
C VAL A 192 78.09 32.49 0.46
N LEU A 193 78.66 31.34 0.82
CA LEU A 193 80.09 31.23 1.16
C LEU A 193 80.98 31.62 -0.02
N LEU A 194 80.68 31.13 -1.24
CA LEU A 194 81.44 31.48 -2.43
C LEU A 194 81.40 32.99 -2.71
N LEU A 195 80.23 33.61 -2.61
CA LEU A 195 80.07 35.06 -2.79
C LEU A 195 80.88 35.84 -1.76
N HIS A 196 80.93 35.38 -0.51
CA HIS A 196 81.75 36.00 0.52
C HIS A 196 83.24 35.93 0.20
N VAL A 197 83.75 34.78 -0.27
CA VAL A 197 85.15 34.63 -0.69
C VAL A 197 85.47 35.51 -1.92
N VAL A 198 84.53 35.63 -2.87
CA VAL A 198 84.70 36.55 -4.02
C VAL A 198 84.77 38.00 -3.55
N ASP A 199 83.89 38.40 -2.62
CA ASP A 199 83.89 39.74 -2.02
C ASP A 199 85.20 40.01 -1.26
N GLU A 200 85.69 39.07 -0.46
CA GLU A 200 87.00 39.17 0.22
C GLU A 200 88.16 39.34 -0.77
N LEU A 201 88.18 38.55 -1.85
CA LEU A 201 89.20 38.69 -2.89
C LEU A 201 89.11 40.04 -3.61
N GLN A 202 87.90 40.52 -3.91
CA GLN A 202 87.70 41.86 -4.50
C GLN A 202 88.19 42.95 -3.56
N ASN A 203 87.85 42.88 -2.26
CA ASN A 203 88.33 43.80 -1.24
C ASN A 203 89.86 43.76 -1.12
N THR A 204 90.47 42.57 -1.18
CA THR A 204 91.94 42.42 -1.14
C THR A 204 92.60 43.04 -2.37
N ILE A 205 92.04 42.84 -3.57
CA ILE A 205 92.55 43.47 -4.80
C ILE A 205 92.40 45.00 -4.72
N GLU A 206 91.26 45.52 -4.24
CA GLU A 206 91.08 46.95 -4.06
C GLU A 206 92.03 47.54 -3.00
N GLU A 207 92.31 46.80 -1.92
CA GLU A 207 93.30 47.18 -0.92
C GLU A 207 94.71 47.16 -1.48
N ASP A 208 95.08 46.14 -2.26
CA ASP A 208 96.37 46.05 -2.94
C ASP A 208 96.54 47.17 -3.97
N GLU A 209 95.50 47.51 -4.74
CA GLU A 209 95.49 48.66 -5.65
C GLU A 209 95.65 49.98 -4.89
N LYS A 210 94.95 50.16 -3.77
CA LYS A 210 95.12 51.35 -2.89
C LYS A 210 96.52 51.42 -2.31
N ASN A 211 97.09 50.29 -1.88
CA ASN A 211 98.44 50.21 -1.33
C ASN A 211 99.49 50.51 -2.40
N LEU A 212 99.33 50.01 -3.63
CA LEU A 212 100.17 50.35 -4.78
C LEU A 212 100.11 51.85 -5.11
N ILE A 213 98.92 52.46 -5.05
CA ILE A 213 98.75 53.91 -5.25
C ILE A 213 99.44 54.69 -4.12
N GLU A 214 99.33 54.24 -2.87
CA GLU A 214 99.95 54.89 -1.72
C GLU A 214 101.48 54.71 -1.73
N GLU A 215 102.01 53.55 -2.13
CA GLU A 215 103.45 53.35 -2.34
C GLU A 215 103.99 54.24 -3.47
N MET A 216 103.24 54.40 -4.57
CA MET A 216 103.60 55.33 -5.65
C MET A 216 103.53 56.80 -5.19
N ARG A 217 102.65 57.11 -4.24
CA ARG A 217 102.53 58.44 -3.61
C ARG A 217 103.66 58.70 -2.60
N VAL A 218 104.05 57.72 -1.80
CA VAL A 218 105.20 57.81 -0.89
C VAL A 218 106.51 57.89 -1.67
N ALA A 219 106.68 57.14 -2.76
CA ALA A 219 107.86 57.26 -3.64
C ALA A 219 107.96 58.64 -4.32
N THR A 220 106.82 59.29 -4.61
CA THR A 220 106.81 60.68 -5.12
C THR A 220 107.01 61.72 -4.01
N GLU A 221 106.64 61.43 -2.76
CA GLU A 221 106.95 62.29 -1.60
C GLU A 221 108.39 62.12 -1.07
N GLU A 222 109.01 60.93 -1.16
CA GLU A 222 110.44 60.73 -0.87
C GLU A 222 111.35 61.42 -1.90
N GLN A 223 110.90 61.57 -3.15
CA GLN A 223 111.56 62.46 -4.12
C GLN A 223 111.41 63.95 -3.79
N LYS A 224 110.43 64.34 -2.95
CA LYS A 224 110.17 65.73 -2.57
C LYS A 224 110.83 66.12 -1.24
N ASN A 225 110.97 65.19 -0.29
CA ASN A 225 111.62 65.42 1.01
C ASN A 225 113.15 65.25 1.01
N GLY A 226 113.77 64.99 -0.15
CA GLY A 226 115.23 65.03 -0.34
C GLY A 226 115.80 66.39 -0.79
N MET A 227 114.98 67.43 -0.93
CA MET A 227 115.41 68.75 -1.45
C MET A 227 115.15 69.93 -0.48
N GLU A 228 114.94 69.67 0.81
CA GLU A 228 114.84 70.71 1.85
C GLU A 228 115.83 70.45 3.00
N ASP A 229 117.14 70.51 2.73
CA ASP A 229 118.12 71.09 3.68
C ASP A 229 119.49 71.29 3.00
N ALA A 230 119.65 72.38 2.26
CA ALA A 230 120.96 72.90 1.87
C ALA A 230 120.93 74.41 1.69
N GLY A 231 121.27 75.12 2.76
CA GLY A 231 122.07 76.34 2.68
C GLY A 231 121.31 77.64 2.48
N GLY A 232 121.13 78.37 3.58
CA GLY A 232 120.82 79.81 3.54
C GLY A 232 122.02 80.70 3.17
N VAL A 233 121.72 82.01 3.15
CA VAL A 233 122.64 83.18 3.22
C VAL A 233 123.30 83.51 1.87
N SER A 234 123.28 84.69 1.24
CA SER A 234 122.85 86.11 1.42
C SER A 234 122.60 86.65 -0.03
N GLU A 235 122.09 87.82 -0.38
CA GLU A 235 122.44 89.19 0.04
C GLU A 235 121.52 90.17 -0.72
N ALA A 236 121.34 91.36 -0.17
CA ALA A 236 120.54 92.43 -0.71
C ALA A 236 121.29 93.32 -1.71
N MET A 237 120.49 94.04 -2.50
CA MET A 237 120.71 95.37 -3.11
C MET A 237 121.22 95.49 -4.56
N ALA A 238 120.33 96.08 -5.37
CA ALA A 238 120.49 97.28 -6.21
C ALA A 238 121.66 97.37 -7.22
N VAL A 239 121.26 97.47 -8.51
CA VAL A 239 121.73 98.35 -9.61
C VAL A 239 122.94 99.24 -9.24
N ASP A 240 124.11 99.12 -9.88
CA ASP A 240 124.43 99.39 -11.31
C ASP A 240 125.67 98.58 -11.77
#